data_AF-A0A7X3XLR4-F1
#
_entry.id   AF-A0A7X3XLR4-F1
#
_cell.length_a   1.000
_cell.length_b   1.000
_cell.length_c   1.000
_cell.angle_alpha   90.00
_cell.angle_beta   90.00
_cell.angle_gamma   90.00
#
_symmetry.space_group_name_H-M   'P 1'
#
loop_
_entity.id
_entity.type
_entity.pdbx_description
1 polymer ?
#
loop_
_entity_poly.entity_id
_entity_poly.type
_entity_poly.pdbx_seq_one_letter_code
_entity_poly.pdbx_strand_id
1 'polypeptide(L)'
;MADFDDSQIKRYINNWFPLTSNGSPQQLDDEITTADLCWEALNMPYHQAIKELVRNPLLLALLCVVYEHSQDLPRNRSEFYEKAVNIFLKKWPAEKHVNRDLSVSQYLNVGDEEHLLSEIAAKNFEEDRLLFTEKELIDQIKEFGEQNSITLSNVETRKVLEAITVEQGFFVERVSGVFTFLHLSFQEYLTANYFVSTQSIQRLVTDHLHDKRW
;
A
#
# COMPACT_ATOMS: atom_id res chain seq x y z
N MET A 1 15.54 5.75 12.92
CA MET A 1 14.66 5.18 13.97
C MET A 1 15.23 3.84 14.36
N ALA A 2 15.16 3.45 15.63
CA ALA A 2 15.57 2.11 16.05
C ALA A 2 14.46 1.11 15.69
N ASP A 3 14.86 -0.07 15.23
CA ASP A 3 13.97 -1.18 14.94
C ASP A 3 13.25 -1.66 16.21
N PHE A 4 12.00 -2.10 16.07
CA PHE A 4 11.25 -2.70 17.17
C PHE A 4 11.80 -4.09 17.49
N ASP A 5 11.83 -4.40 18.79
CA ASP A 5 11.98 -5.76 19.30
C ASP A 5 10.62 -6.48 19.42
N ASP A 6 10.66 -7.79 19.68
CA ASP A 6 9.47 -8.64 19.85
C ASP A 6 8.49 -8.12 20.90
N SER A 7 8.98 -7.53 22.00
CA SER A 7 8.13 -6.99 23.06
C SER A 7 7.40 -5.72 22.61
N GLN A 8 8.09 -4.86 21.86
CA GLN A 8 7.51 -3.67 21.26
C GLN A 8 6.49 -4.02 20.17
N ILE A 9 6.78 -5.03 19.32
CA ILE A 9 5.84 -5.53 18.31
C ILE A 9 4.58 -6.07 18.98
N LYS A 10 4.72 -6.96 19.98
CA LYS A 10 3.57 -7.53 20.70
C LYS A 10 2.72 -6.44 21.36
N ARG A 11 3.36 -5.48 22.03
CA ARG A 11 2.66 -4.35 22.66
C ARG A 11 1.91 -3.49 21.64
N TYR A 12 2.50 -3.26 20.47
CA TYR A 12 1.84 -2.51 19.41
C TYR A 12 0.59 -3.23 18.90
N ILE A 13 0.69 -4.54 18.62
CA ILE A 13 -0.44 -5.37 18.18
C ILE A 13 -1.58 -5.34 19.22
N ASN A 14 -1.25 -5.50 20.51
CA ASN A 14 -2.24 -5.42 21.59
C ASN A 14 -2.93 -4.05 21.68
N ASN A 15 -2.20 -2.96 21.38
CA ASN A 15 -2.78 -1.62 21.37
C ASN A 15 -3.63 -1.36 20.12
N TRP A 16 -3.30 -1.98 18.98
CA TRP A 16 -4.04 -1.84 17.73
C TRP A 16 -5.38 -2.55 17.78
N PHE A 17 -5.42 -3.76 18.35
CA PHE A 17 -6.62 -4.58 18.48
C PHE A 17 -7.12 -4.54 19.93
N PRO A 18 -7.85 -3.48 20.33
CA PRO A 18 -8.39 -3.41 21.68
C PRO A 18 -9.40 -4.54 21.88
N LEU A 19 -9.50 -5.00 23.13
CA LEU A 19 -10.52 -5.95 23.56
C LEU A 19 -11.91 -5.38 23.22
N THR A 20 -12.57 -5.89 22.19
CA THR A 20 -13.97 -5.56 21.92
C THR A 20 -14.85 -6.35 22.88
N SER A 21 -15.07 -5.83 24.07
CA SER A 21 -16.01 -6.39 25.03
C SER A 21 -17.45 -6.11 24.57
N ASN A 22 -18.07 -7.08 23.89
CA ASN A 22 -19.53 -7.10 23.72
C ASN A 22 -20.25 -7.73 24.94
N GLY A 23 -19.52 -8.07 26.01
CA GLY A 23 -20.02 -8.73 27.20
C GLY A 23 -19.40 -8.19 28.50
N SER A 24 -20.06 -8.50 29.62
CA SER A 24 -19.76 -8.01 30.97
C SER A 24 -18.32 -8.33 31.43
N PRO A 25 -17.73 -7.53 32.35
CA PRO A 25 -16.30 -7.59 32.75
C PRO A 25 -15.81 -8.90 33.42
N GLN A 26 -16.65 -9.92 33.56
CA GLN A 26 -16.38 -11.14 34.34
C GLN A 26 -16.10 -12.38 33.47
N GLN A 27 -16.08 -12.27 32.14
CA GLN A 27 -15.82 -13.39 31.22
C GLN A 27 -14.48 -13.28 30.44
N LEU A 28 -13.64 -12.30 30.77
CA LEU A 28 -12.47 -11.91 29.95
C LEU A 28 -11.22 -12.78 30.09
N ASP A 29 -11.12 -13.64 31.12
CA ASP A 29 -9.84 -14.29 31.43
C ASP A 29 -9.46 -15.47 30.51
N ASP A 30 -10.39 -15.99 29.71
CA ASP A 30 -10.18 -17.20 28.88
C ASP A 30 -10.43 -17.01 27.35
N GLU A 31 -10.78 -15.81 26.88
CA GLU A 31 -11.11 -15.59 25.46
C GLU A 31 -9.88 -15.17 24.64
N ILE A 32 -9.51 -15.98 23.63
CA ILE A 32 -8.42 -15.67 22.71
C ILE A 32 -8.80 -14.42 21.89
N THR A 33 -7.96 -13.40 21.95
CA THR A 33 -8.23 -12.11 21.30
C THR A 33 -7.70 -12.08 19.87
N THR A 34 -8.18 -11.15 19.04
CA THR A 34 -7.60 -10.88 17.72
C THR A 34 -6.11 -10.51 17.81
N ALA A 35 -5.70 -9.81 18.87
CA ALA A 35 -4.31 -9.49 19.11
C ALA A 35 -3.46 -10.75 19.35
N ASP A 36 -3.97 -11.71 20.12
CA ASP A 36 -3.31 -12.99 20.38
C ASP A 36 -3.18 -13.81 19.10
N LEU A 37 -4.26 -13.94 18.32
CA LEU A 37 -4.23 -14.64 17.03
C LEU A 37 -3.22 -14.01 16.06
N CYS A 38 -3.18 -12.67 15.97
CA CYS A 38 -2.23 -11.95 15.15
C CYS A 38 -0.78 -12.23 15.59
N TRP A 39 -0.52 -12.15 16.89
CA TRP A 39 0.78 -12.37 17.48
C TRP A 39 1.25 -13.83 17.29
N GLU A 40 0.38 -14.81 17.54
CA GLU A 40 0.68 -16.23 17.33
C GLU A 40 0.98 -16.51 15.86
N ALA A 41 0.13 -16.02 14.95
CA ALA A 41 0.35 -16.17 13.52
C ALA A 41 1.71 -15.58 13.10
N LEU A 42 2.06 -14.38 13.56
CA LEU A 42 3.33 -13.72 13.23
C LEU A 42 4.56 -14.50 13.73
N ASN A 43 4.41 -15.28 14.80
CA ASN A 43 5.48 -16.12 15.36
C ASN A 43 5.60 -17.50 14.70
N MET A 44 4.73 -17.86 13.76
CA MET A 44 4.85 -19.11 13.03
C MET A 44 6.12 -19.12 12.16
N PRO A 45 6.82 -20.27 12.02
CA PRO A 45 8.09 -20.34 11.28
C PRO A 45 8.01 -19.84 9.83
N TYR A 46 6.87 -20.03 9.17
CA TYR A 46 6.66 -19.60 7.79
C TYR A 46 6.39 -18.09 7.63
N HIS A 47 6.26 -17.33 8.73
CA HIS A 47 6.12 -15.87 8.72
C HIS A 47 7.39 -15.14 9.13
N GLN A 48 8.53 -15.82 9.26
CA GLN A 48 9.79 -15.22 9.70
C GLN A 48 10.20 -14.00 8.85
N ALA A 49 10.00 -14.06 7.53
CA ALA A 49 10.30 -12.93 6.63
C ALA A 49 9.44 -11.69 6.93
N ILE A 50 8.17 -11.90 7.30
CA ILE A 50 7.27 -10.81 7.71
C ILE A 50 7.64 -10.31 9.10
N LYS A 51 7.97 -11.19 10.04
CA LYS A 51 8.39 -10.81 11.39
C LYS A 51 9.60 -9.87 11.36
N GLU A 52 10.59 -10.16 10.50
CA GLU A 52 11.74 -9.27 10.30
C GLU A 52 11.33 -7.95 9.62
N LEU A 53 10.41 -7.99 8.65
CA LEU A 53 9.90 -6.80 7.97
C LEU A 53 9.24 -5.81 8.94
N VAL A 54 8.42 -6.31 9.86
CA VAL A 54 7.62 -5.48 10.78
C VAL A 54 8.37 -5.03 12.03
N ARG A 55 9.69 -5.29 12.11
CA ARG A 55 10.56 -4.52 13.00
C ARG A 55 10.54 -3.03 12.67
N ASN A 56 10.24 -2.67 11.42
CA ASN A 56 9.92 -1.31 11.05
C ASN A 56 8.49 -0.95 11.53
N PRO A 57 8.32 0.03 12.43
CA PRO A 57 7.01 0.35 13.01
C PRO A 57 5.94 0.76 11.98
N LEU A 58 6.37 1.38 10.88
CA LEU A 58 5.46 1.74 9.78
C LEU A 58 4.88 0.49 9.11
N LEU A 59 5.74 -0.52 8.89
CA LEU A 59 5.34 -1.79 8.27
C LEU A 59 4.53 -2.64 9.25
N LEU A 60 4.79 -2.52 10.56
CA LEU A 60 3.93 -3.12 11.59
C LEU A 60 2.52 -2.53 11.58
N ALA A 61 2.39 -1.20 11.50
CA ALA A 61 1.09 -0.55 11.37
C ALA A 61 0.34 -1.07 10.13
N LEU A 62 1.04 -1.18 9.00
CA LEU A 62 0.48 -1.72 7.77
C LEU A 62 0.10 -3.21 7.89
N LEU A 63 0.88 -4.02 8.61
CA LEU A 63 0.54 -5.42 8.90
C LEU A 63 -0.76 -5.50 9.70
N CYS A 64 -0.91 -4.65 10.71
CA CYS A 64 -2.13 -4.61 11.51
C CYS A 64 -3.35 -4.25 10.64
N VAL A 65 -3.23 -3.26 9.74
CA VAL A 65 -4.27 -2.94 8.75
C VAL A 65 -4.58 -4.15 7.86
N VAL A 66 -3.56 -4.85 7.35
CA VAL A 66 -3.75 -6.04 6.52
C VAL A 66 -4.51 -7.12 7.29
N TYR A 67 -4.06 -7.43 8.50
CA TYR A 67 -4.64 -8.48 9.33
C TYR A 67 -6.07 -8.15 9.77
N GLU A 68 -6.36 -6.90 10.10
CA GLU A 68 -7.71 -6.44 10.44
C GLU A 68 -8.72 -6.81 9.34
N HIS A 69 -8.33 -6.65 8.08
CA HIS A 69 -9.19 -6.84 6.92
C HIS A 69 -9.23 -8.26 6.35
N SER A 70 -8.20 -9.08 6.58
CA SER A 70 -8.09 -10.45 6.02
C SER A 70 -8.17 -11.55 7.07
N GLN A 71 -7.85 -11.24 8.33
CA GLN A 71 -7.55 -12.20 9.41
C GLN A 71 -6.47 -13.24 9.01
N ASP A 72 -5.65 -12.90 8.03
CA ASP A 72 -4.64 -13.78 7.42
C ASP A 72 -3.38 -12.98 7.12
N LEU A 73 -2.26 -13.40 7.71
CA LEU A 73 -0.97 -12.75 7.51
C LEU A 73 -0.34 -13.22 6.18
N PRO A 74 0.33 -12.31 5.47
CA PRO A 74 1.05 -12.69 4.25
C PRO A 74 2.24 -13.60 4.57
N ARG A 75 2.59 -14.48 3.63
CA ARG A 75 3.69 -15.43 3.79
C ARG A 75 5.05 -14.84 3.42
N ASN A 76 5.05 -13.83 2.57
CA ASN A 76 6.27 -13.19 2.08
C ASN A 76 6.03 -11.70 1.77
N ARG A 77 7.13 -10.98 1.51
CA ARG A 77 7.10 -9.52 1.28
C ARG A 77 6.24 -9.12 0.08
N SER A 78 6.24 -9.90 -1.00
CA SER A 78 5.43 -9.62 -2.20
C SER A 78 3.95 -9.70 -1.86
N GLU A 79 3.53 -10.79 -1.21
CA GLU A 79 2.13 -10.97 -0.78
C GLU A 79 1.70 -9.89 0.23
N PHE A 80 2.63 -9.44 1.08
CA PHE A 80 2.37 -8.35 2.03
C PHE A 80 2.01 -7.04 1.32
N TYR A 81 2.83 -6.62 0.34
CA TYR A 81 2.57 -5.41 -0.41
C TYR A 81 1.36 -5.56 -1.35
N GLU A 82 1.16 -6.74 -1.94
CA GLU A 82 -0.04 -7.05 -2.72
C GLU A 82 -1.31 -6.87 -1.89
N LYS A 83 -1.38 -7.48 -0.69
CA LYS A 83 -2.54 -7.35 0.20
C LYS A 83 -2.72 -5.89 0.64
N ALA A 84 -1.65 -5.19 0.98
CA ALA A 84 -1.69 -3.78 1.37
C ALA A 84 -2.25 -2.88 0.25
N VAL A 85 -1.70 -2.97 -0.97
CA VAL A 85 -2.17 -2.22 -2.15
C VAL A 85 -3.64 -2.53 -2.43
N ASN A 86 -4.03 -3.81 -2.40
CA ASN A 86 -5.42 -4.22 -2.60
C ASN A 86 -6.38 -3.61 -1.56
N ILE A 87 -5.97 -3.49 -0.30
CA ILE A 87 -6.80 -2.86 0.75
C ILE A 87 -6.98 -1.37 0.47
N PHE A 88 -5.90 -0.67 0.12
CA PHE A 88 -5.94 0.76 -0.20
C PHE A 88 -6.78 1.06 -1.45
N LEU A 89 -6.72 0.20 -2.47
CA LEU A 89 -7.53 0.35 -3.68
C LEU A 89 -9.02 0.01 -3.46
N LYS A 90 -9.33 -1.07 -2.73
CA LYS A 90 -10.70 -1.65 -2.73
C LYS A 90 -11.52 -1.31 -1.49
N LYS A 91 -10.90 -1.34 -0.31
CA LYS A 91 -11.64 -1.31 0.96
C LYS A 91 -11.70 0.09 1.55
N TRP A 92 -10.60 0.82 1.45
CA TRP A 92 -10.52 2.17 2.00
C TRP A 92 -11.52 3.16 1.36
N PRO A 93 -11.74 3.17 0.03
CA PRO A 93 -12.78 4.00 -0.58
C PRO A 93 -14.21 3.54 -0.24
N ALA A 94 -14.41 2.25 0.09
CA ALA A 94 -15.72 1.70 0.41
C ALA A 94 -16.18 2.01 1.85
N GLU A 95 -15.23 2.04 2.80
CA GLU A 95 -15.49 2.28 4.22
C GLU A 95 -15.55 3.77 4.57
N LYS A 96 -14.72 4.58 3.91
CA LYS A 96 -14.80 6.04 4.02
C LYS A 96 -15.90 6.54 3.09
N HIS A 97 -17.14 6.63 3.59
CA HIS A 97 -18.24 7.40 2.98
C HIS A 97 -17.95 8.92 2.89
N VAL A 98 -16.70 9.31 2.66
CA VAL A 98 -16.20 10.67 2.74
C VAL A 98 -16.19 11.21 1.31
N ASN A 99 -17.22 11.99 0.96
CA ASN A 99 -17.40 12.63 -0.35
C ASN A 99 -17.40 11.72 -1.57
N ARG A 100 -18.60 11.32 -2.02
CA ARG A 100 -18.79 10.72 -3.35
C ARG A 100 -18.14 11.53 -4.48
N ASP A 101 -17.99 12.85 -4.32
CA ASP A 101 -17.43 13.76 -5.32
C ASP A 101 -15.89 13.68 -5.47
N LEU A 102 -15.21 12.94 -4.59
CA LEU A 102 -13.75 12.73 -4.59
C LEU A 102 -13.34 11.26 -4.79
N SER A 103 -14.27 10.31 -4.96
CA SER A 103 -13.88 8.91 -5.17
C SER A 103 -13.20 8.69 -6.52
N VAL A 104 -11.98 8.11 -6.53
CA VAL A 104 -11.29 7.67 -7.76
C VAL A 104 -12.16 6.74 -8.59
N SER A 105 -13.04 5.96 -7.95
CA SER A 105 -13.93 5.00 -8.61
C SER A 105 -14.92 5.63 -9.61
N GLN A 106 -15.08 6.96 -9.59
CA GLN A 106 -15.86 7.68 -10.60
C GLN A 106 -15.12 7.81 -11.95
N TYR A 107 -13.79 7.73 -11.90
CA TYR A 107 -12.90 8.03 -13.01
C TYR A 107 -12.16 6.78 -13.52
N LEU A 108 -11.77 5.89 -12.60
CA LEU A 108 -10.99 4.69 -12.89
C LEU A 108 -11.63 3.48 -12.21
N ASN A 109 -11.64 2.34 -12.89
CA ASN A 109 -11.89 1.08 -12.21
C ASN A 109 -10.63 0.65 -11.43
N VAL A 110 -10.76 -0.26 -10.48
CA VAL A 110 -9.64 -0.69 -9.61
C VAL A 110 -8.44 -1.22 -10.41
N GLY A 111 -8.68 -1.92 -11.52
CA GLY A 111 -7.61 -2.41 -12.39
C GLY A 111 -6.90 -1.29 -13.14
N ASP A 112 -7.64 -0.30 -13.65
CA ASP A 112 -7.07 0.87 -14.31
C ASP A 112 -6.25 1.71 -13.32
N GLU A 113 -6.73 1.86 -12.09
CA GLU A 113 -6.04 2.58 -11.02
C GLU A 113 -4.76 1.88 -10.59
N GLU A 114 -4.79 0.56 -10.41
CA GLU A 114 -3.58 -0.22 -10.12
C GLU A 114 -2.57 -0.12 -11.27
N HIS A 115 -3.04 -0.15 -12.52
CA HIS A 115 -2.20 0.00 -13.70
C HIS A 115 -1.57 1.40 -13.76
N LEU A 116 -2.35 2.46 -13.53
CA LEU A 116 -1.87 3.84 -13.43
C LEU A 116 -0.76 3.98 -12.39
N LEU A 117 -1.00 3.48 -11.16
CA LEU A 117 -0.02 3.54 -10.08
C LEU A 117 1.25 2.74 -10.41
N SER A 118 1.10 1.59 -11.06
CA SER A 118 2.22 0.74 -11.50
C SER A 118 3.06 1.43 -12.59
N GLU A 119 2.42 2.10 -13.54
CA GLU A 119 3.09 2.85 -14.60
C GLU A 119 3.84 4.06 -14.05
N ILE A 120 3.21 4.86 -13.18
CA ILE A 120 3.87 5.96 -12.48
C ILE A 120 5.07 5.43 -11.69
N ALA A 121 4.90 4.34 -10.94
CA ALA A 121 5.99 3.76 -10.15
C ALA A 121 7.16 3.31 -11.05
N ALA A 122 6.89 2.58 -12.12
CA ALA A 122 7.91 2.07 -13.04
C ALA A 122 8.67 3.19 -13.76
N LYS A 123 7.96 4.14 -14.38
CA LYS A 123 8.58 5.27 -15.09
C LYS A 123 9.54 6.05 -14.19
N ASN A 124 9.09 6.37 -12.98
CA ASN A 124 9.91 7.13 -12.03
C ASN A 124 11.02 6.30 -11.39
N PHE A 125 10.82 5.00 -11.22
CA PHE A 125 11.87 4.11 -10.73
C PHE A 125 12.99 3.97 -11.76
N GLU A 126 12.68 3.78 -13.05
CA GLU A 126 13.68 3.77 -14.13
C GLU A 126 14.53 5.06 -14.14
N GLU A 127 13.92 6.21 -13.83
CA GLU A 127 14.60 7.52 -13.78
C GLU A 127 15.33 7.83 -12.45
N ASP A 128 15.37 6.90 -11.48
CA ASP A 128 15.92 7.13 -10.13
C ASP A 128 15.24 8.28 -9.36
N ARG A 129 13.92 8.40 -9.51
CA ARG A 129 13.12 9.47 -8.92
C ARG A 129 12.24 8.97 -7.78
N LEU A 130 12.35 9.66 -6.64
CA LEU A 130 11.49 9.50 -5.47
C LEU A 130 10.55 10.70 -5.24
N LEU A 131 10.83 11.84 -5.89
CA LEU A 131 10.09 13.08 -5.72
C LEU A 131 9.53 13.56 -7.07
N PHE A 132 8.24 13.87 -7.07
CA PHE A 132 7.46 14.24 -8.24
C PHE A 132 6.72 15.54 -7.94
N THR A 133 6.71 16.46 -8.88
CA THR A 133 5.86 17.66 -8.78
C THR A 133 4.40 17.31 -9.09
N GLU A 134 3.46 18.11 -8.59
CA GLU A 134 2.04 17.97 -8.94
C GLU A 134 1.85 17.93 -10.46
N LYS A 135 2.55 18.82 -11.18
CA LYS A 135 2.49 18.89 -12.64
C LYS A 135 2.90 17.57 -13.29
N GLU A 136 4.00 16.96 -12.85
CA GLU A 136 4.48 15.70 -13.42
C GLU A 136 3.50 14.55 -13.16
N LEU A 137 2.85 14.51 -12.00
CA LEU A 137 1.83 13.50 -11.71
C LEU A 137 0.57 13.74 -12.57
N ILE A 138 0.13 14.99 -12.71
CA ILE A 138 -1.00 15.34 -13.59
C ILE A 138 -0.71 14.96 -15.04
N ASP A 139 0.49 15.23 -15.53
CA ASP A 139 0.89 14.90 -16.90
C ASP A 139 0.93 13.37 -17.10
N GLN A 140 1.44 12.61 -16.12
CA GLN A 140 1.44 11.14 -16.16
C GLN A 140 0.02 10.54 -16.10
N ILE A 141 -0.87 11.07 -15.27
CA ILE A 141 -2.27 10.59 -15.20
C ILE A 141 -3.01 10.83 -16.52
N LYS A 142 -2.75 11.97 -17.18
CA LYS A 142 -3.32 12.25 -18.51
C LYS A 142 -2.77 11.32 -19.58
N GLU A 143 -1.45 11.16 -19.60
CA GLU A 143 -0.77 10.27 -20.55
C GLU A 143 -1.32 8.84 -20.44
N PHE A 144 -1.46 8.33 -19.22
CA PHE A 144 -2.11 7.05 -18.95
C PHE A 144 -3.55 7.01 -19.48
N GLY A 145 -4.34 8.04 -19.18
CA GLY A 145 -5.74 8.12 -19.64
C GLY A 145 -5.85 8.09 -21.17
N GLU A 146 -5.03 8.87 -21.88
CA GLU A 146 -4.98 8.90 -23.34
C GLU A 146 -4.61 7.52 -23.92
N GLN A 147 -3.64 6.83 -23.33
CA GLN A 147 -3.21 5.50 -23.77
C GLN A 147 -4.25 4.41 -23.52
N ASN A 148 -5.05 4.54 -22.47
CA ASN A 148 -6.05 3.55 -22.06
C ASN A 148 -7.49 3.93 -22.49
N SER A 149 -7.65 4.92 -23.38
CA SER A 149 -8.94 5.41 -23.86
C SER A 149 -9.87 5.94 -22.75
N ILE A 150 -9.28 6.49 -21.68
CA ILE A 150 -9.97 7.11 -20.55
C ILE A 150 -9.85 8.63 -20.69
N THR A 151 -10.97 9.30 -20.96
CA THR A 151 -10.98 10.76 -21.14
C THR A 151 -11.16 11.44 -19.79
N LEU A 152 -10.12 12.12 -19.31
CA LEU A 152 -10.15 12.94 -18.10
C LEU A 152 -9.92 14.41 -18.47
N SER A 153 -10.81 15.30 -18.06
CA SER A 153 -10.55 16.74 -18.11
C SER A 153 -9.45 17.13 -17.12
N ASN A 154 -8.92 18.34 -17.24
CA ASN A 154 -7.93 18.88 -16.28
C ASN A 154 -8.44 18.86 -14.83
N VAL A 155 -9.74 19.11 -14.65
CA VAL A 155 -10.36 19.12 -13.32
C VAL A 155 -10.45 17.70 -12.77
N GLU A 156 -10.88 16.74 -13.60
CA GLU A 156 -11.01 15.32 -13.20
C GLU A 156 -9.64 14.69 -12.94
N THR A 157 -8.61 15.01 -13.74
CA THR A 157 -7.24 14.56 -13.50
C THR A 157 -6.74 15.01 -12.12
N ARG A 158 -6.99 16.27 -11.74
CA ARG A 158 -6.61 16.76 -10.41
C ARG A 158 -7.38 16.08 -9.30
N LYS A 159 -8.67 15.78 -9.51
CA LYS A 159 -9.47 15.02 -8.54
C LYS A 159 -8.95 13.60 -8.36
N VAL A 160 -8.54 12.92 -9.44
CA VAL A 160 -7.89 11.60 -9.35
C VAL A 160 -6.63 11.68 -8.49
N LEU A 161 -5.76 12.66 -8.75
CA LEU A 161 -4.54 12.84 -7.94
C LEU A 161 -4.87 13.15 -6.47
N GLU A 162 -5.81 14.05 -6.22
CA GLU A 162 -6.26 14.42 -4.87
C GLU A 162 -6.79 13.19 -4.13
N ALA A 163 -7.58 12.35 -4.78
CA ALA A 163 -8.17 11.17 -4.18
C ALA A 163 -7.12 10.07 -3.86
N ILE A 164 -6.20 9.80 -4.80
CA ILE A 164 -5.07 8.88 -4.57
C ILE A 164 -4.19 9.36 -3.39
N THR A 165 -4.03 10.67 -3.25
CA THR A 165 -3.20 11.28 -2.19
C THR A 165 -3.92 11.36 -0.84
N VAL A 166 -5.11 11.95 -0.81
CA VAL A 166 -5.82 12.33 0.43
C VAL A 166 -6.67 11.19 0.95
N GLU A 167 -7.36 10.47 0.06
CA GLU A 167 -8.25 9.39 0.48
C GLU A 167 -7.45 8.13 0.76
N GLN A 168 -6.67 7.68 -0.22
CA GLN A 168 -5.99 6.38 -0.17
C GLN A 168 -4.57 6.44 0.43
N GLY A 169 -3.90 7.59 0.33
CA GLY A 169 -2.58 7.79 0.92
C GLY A 169 -1.43 7.12 0.16
N PHE A 170 -1.61 6.76 -1.12
CA PHE A 170 -0.52 6.21 -1.94
C PHE A 170 0.59 7.23 -2.15
N PHE A 171 0.22 8.51 -2.31
CA PHE A 171 1.14 9.63 -2.35
C PHE A 171 1.09 10.46 -1.07
N VAL A 172 2.24 11.00 -0.70
CA VAL A 172 2.41 11.92 0.42
C VAL A 172 3.09 13.18 -0.07
N GLU A 173 2.44 14.32 0.17
CA GLU A 173 3.04 15.63 -0.07
C GLU A 173 4.12 15.93 0.97
N ARG A 174 5.37 16.17 0.53
CA ARG A 174 6.52 16.43 1.40
C ARG A 174 6.74 17.92 1.63
N VAL A 175 6.57 18.69 0.57
CA VAL A 175 6.53 20.15 0.56
C VAL A 175 5.49 20.55 -0.49
N SER A 176 5.03 21.80 -0.45
CA SER A 176 3.96 22.28 -1.33
C SER A 176 4.23 21.92 -2.80
N GLY A 177 3.31 21.13 -3.38
CA GLY A 177 3.35 20.69 -4.77
C GLY A 177 4.37 19.59 -5.08
N VAL A 178 4.98 18.94 -4.09
CA VAL A 178 5.96 17.86 -4.26
C VAL A 178 5.55 16.62 -3.48
N PHE A 179 5.45 15.51 -4.19
CA PHE A 179 4.91 14.24 -3.74
C PHE A 179 5.95 13.13 -3.80
N THR A 180 5.73 12.09 -3.00
CA THR A 180 6.42 10.79 -3.08
C THR A 180 5.40 9.69 -2.81
N PHE A 181 5.70 8.45 -3.21
CA PHE A 181 4.98 7.30 -2.65
C PHE A 181 5.10 7.29 -1.12
N LEU A 182 4.07 6.77 -0.45
CA LEU A 182 4.00 6.62 1.02
C LEU A 182 5.27 5.98 1.58
N HIS A 183 5.78 4.96 0.90
CA HIS A 183 7.04 4.29 1.20
C HIS A 183 7.70 3.78 -0.09
N LEU A 184 9.04 3.74 -0.13
CA LEU A 184 9.79 3.24 -1.27
C LEU A 184 9.34 1.84 -1.70
N SER A 185 9.07 0.95 -0.73
CA SER A 185 8.64 -0.41 -1.07
C SER A 185 7.27 -0.51 -1.75
N PHE A 186 6.40 0.49 -1.64
CA PHE A 186 5.21 0.55 -2.49
C PHE A 186 5.59 0.86 -3.93
N GLN A 187 6.51 1.82 -4.14
CA GLN A 187 7.04 2.10 -5.48
C GLN A 187 7.71 0.85 -6.06
N GLU A 188 8.60 0.17 -5.31
CA GLU A 188 9.27 -1.05 -5.76
C GLU A 188 8.26 -2.16 -6.13
N TYR A 189 7.24 -2.39 -5.29
CA TYR A 189 6.20 -3.38 -5.58
C TYR A 189 5.40 -3.03 -6.84
N LEU A 190 4.96 -1.78 -6.97
CA LEU A 190 4.18 -1.30 -8.11
C LEU A 190 5.02 -1.30 -9.41
N THR A 191 6.31 -0.98 -9.32
CA THR A 191 7.26 -1.15 -10.43
C THR A 191 7.35 -2.61 -10.85
N ALA A 192 7.52 -3.54 -9.92
CA ALA A 192 7.54 -4.97 -10.24
C ALA A 192 6.22 -5.42 -10.89
N ASN A 193 5.08 -4.92 -10.39
CA ASN A 193 3.75 -5.21 -10.94
C ASN A 193 3.64 -4.75 -12.40
N TYR A 194 4.14 -3.56 -12.75
CA TYR A 194 4.19 -3.07 -14.12
C TYR A 194 4.95 -4.00 -15.08
N PHE A 195 6.14 -4.47 -14.67
CA PHE A 195 6.94 -5.36 -15.53
C PHE A 195 6.29 -6.74 -15.71
N VAL A 196 5.57 -7.22 -14.69
CA VAL A 196 4.81 -8.47 -14.77
C VAL A 196 3.59 -8.30 -15.69
N SER A 197 2.79 -7.24 -15.51
CA SER A 197 1.55 -7.01 -16.26
C SER A 197 1.79 -6.70 -17.73
N THR A 198 2.88 -5.98 -18.05
CA THR A 198 3.30 -5.66 -19.43
C THR A 198 4.13 -6.77 -20.08
N GLN A 199 4.37 -7.89 -19.39
CA GLN A 199 5.19 -9.01 -19.86
C GLN A 199 6.65 -8.62 -20.21
N SER A 200 7.18 -7.61 -19.52
CA SER A 200 8.49 -7.00 -19.79
C SER A 200 9.63 -7.54 -18.90
N ILE A 201 9.42 -8.69 -18.24
CA ILE A 201 10.42 -9.32 -17.34
C ILE A 201 11.74 -9.63 -18.06
N GLN A 202 11.69 -10.05 -19.33
CA GLN A 202 12.91 -10.33 -20.09
C GLN A 202 13.78 -9.09 -20.26
N ARG A 203 13.16 -7.93 -20.53
CA ARG A 203 13.87 -6.65 -20.64
C ARG A 203 14.48 -6.28 -19.29
N LEU A 204 13.71 -6.36 -18.22
CA LEU A 204 14.15 -6.10 -16.86
C LEU A 204 15.43 -6.90 -16.51
N VAL A 205 15.42 -8.21 -16.75
CA VAL A 205 16.57 -9.08 -16.50
C VAL A 205 17.74 -8.71 -17.41
N THR A 206 17.49 -8.45 -18.69
CA THR A 206 18.57 -8.13 -19.65
C THR A 206 19.29 -6.84 -19.26
N ASP A 207 18.54 -5.82 -18.85
CA ASP A 207 19.05 -4.48 -18.61
C ASP A 207 19.63 -4.32 -17.19
N HIS A 208 19.12 -5.08 -16.20
CA HIS A 208 19.37 -4.79 -14.77
C HIS A 208 19.83 -5.96 -13.89
N LEU A 209 20.11 -7.17 -14.42
CA LEU A 209 20.45 -8.36 -13.62
C LEU A 209 21.54 -8.18 -12.55
N HIS A 210 22.49 -7.27 -12.76
CA HIS A 210 23.61 -7.02 -11.84
C HIS A 210 23.50 -5.71 -11.06
N ASP A 211 22.42 -4.96 -11.26
CA ASP A 211 22.13 -3.76 -10.50
C ASP A 211 21.40 -4.14 -9.21
N LYS A 212 22.01 -3.86 -8.05
CA LYS A 212 21.43 -4.19 -6.73
C LYS A 212 20.15 -3.43 -6.43
N ARG A 213 19.87 -2.35 -7.14
CA ARG A 213 18.66 -1.57 -6.98
C ARG A 213 17.43 -2.29 -7.56
N TRP A 214 17.63 -3.14 -8.57
CA TRP A 214 16.62 -3.90 -9.28
C TRP A 214 16.55 -5.35 -8.77
#